data_AF-A0A091C023-F1
#
_entry.id   AF-A0A091C023-F1
#
_cell.length_a   1.000
_cell.length_b   1.000
_cell.length_c   1.000
_cell.angle_alpha   90.00
_cell.angle_beta   90.00
_cell.angle_gamma   90.00
#
_symmetry.space_group_name_H-M   'P 1'
#
loop_
_entity.id
_entity.type
_entity.pdbx_description
1 polymer ?
#
loop_
_entity_poly.entity_id
_entity_poly.type
_entity_poly.pdbx_seq_one_letter_code
_entity_poly.pdbx_strand_id
1 'polypeptide(L)'
;MIKTVQAVFYALQIRKQKEFSAELLYQLGEQQALLAEELLPFYGGEANLTKVHNDYQALPIHSLKDLAVDGNDLMNDLDKKPGPWLKEQLTCLESAVVCRQVANKKEDLLYMAEKKQMNSAQ
;
A
#
# COMPACT_ATOMS: atom_id res chain seq x y z
N MET A 1 21.85 6.24 5.22
CA MET A 1 22.03 6.15 3.76
C MET A 1 20.68 6.38 3.11
N ILE A 2 20.59 7.31 2.17
CA ILE A 2 19.38 8.06 1.83
C ILE A 2 18.35 7.13 1.15
N LYS A 3 17.44 6.53 1.93
CA LYS A 3 16.30 5.74 1.41
C LYS A 3 15.50 6.52 0.36
N THR A 4 15.45 7.84 0.50
CA THR A 4 14.75 8.76 -0.41
C THR A 4 15.29 8.75 -1.83
N VAL A 5 16.61 8.75 -2.04
CA VAL A 5 17.20 8.85 -3.39
C VAL A 5 17.00 7.54 -4.14
N GLN A 6 17.17 6.39 -3.46
CA GLN A 6 16.90 5.09 -4.06
C GLN A 6 15.41 4.92 -4.42
N ALA A 7 14.51 5.35 -3.52
CA ALA A 7 13.07 5.34 -3.75
C ALA A 7 12.67 6.21 -4.96
N VAL A 8 13.14 7.46 -5.01
CA VAL A 8 12.87 8.38 -6.12
C VAL A 8 13.46 7.87 -7.43
N PHE A 9 14.68 7.35 -7.42
CA PHE A 9 15.29 6.76 -8.62
C PHE A 9 14.51 5.55 -9.11
N TYR A 10 14.11 4.64 -8.20
CA TYR A 10 13.28 3.49 -8.54
C TYR A 10 11.93 3.90 -9.12
N ALA A 11 11.24 4.86 -8.48
CA ALA A 11 9.99 5.43 -8.97
C ALA A 11 10.14 5.99 -10.39
N LEU A 12 11.19 6.78 -10.64
CA LEU A 12 11.49 7.34 -11.94
C LEU A 12 11.70 6.25 -13.02
N GLN A 13 12.39 5.14 -12.69
CA GLN A 13 12.55 4.02 -13.64
C GLN A 13 11.23 3.37 -14.03
N ILE A 14 10.30 3.21 -13.08
CA ILE A 14 8.96 2.72 -13.34
C ILE A 14 8.20 3.74 -14.21
N ARG A 15 8.25 5.03 -13.83
CA ARG A 15 7.50 6.11 -14.49
C ARG A 15 7.83 6.28 -15.96
N LYS A 16 9.07 6.00 -16.34
CA LYS A 16 9.54 5.97 -17.73
C LYS A 16 8.87 4.90 -18.59
N GLN A 17 8.39 3.82 -17.97
CA GLN A 17 7.78 2.69 -18.67
C GLN A 17 6.25 2.69 -18.56
N LYS A 18 5.72 3.08 -17.39
CA LYS A 18 4.28 3.04 -17.07
C LYS A 18 3.94 4.02 -15.95
N GLU A 19 2.66 4.27 -15.72
CA GLU A 19 2.20 5.08 -14.59
C GLU A 19 2.47 4.39 -13.23
N PHE A 20 2.46 5.18 -12.15
CA PHE A 20 2.58 4.63 -10.80
C PHE A 20 1.39 3.74 -10.45
N SER A 21 1.68 2.58 -9.86
CA SER A 21 0.65 1.74 -9.24
C SER A 21 0.29 2.28 -7.86
N ALA A 22 -0.93 1.96 -7.39
CA ALA A 22 -1.37 2.31 -6.04
C ALA A 22 -0.40 1.79 -4.95
N GLU A 23 0.09 0.57 -5.12
CA GLU A 23 1.10 -0.04 -4.23
C GLU A 23 2.41 0.76 -4.20
N LEU A 24 2.88 1.20 -5.36
CA LEU A 24 4.11 1.97 -5.45
C LEU A 24 3.94 3.37 -4.83
N LEU A 25 2.81 4.04 -5.09
CA LEU A 25 2.49 5.32 -4.45
C LEU A 25 2.45 5.20 -2.93
N TYR A 26 1.82 4.14 -2.42
CA TYR A 26 1.74 3.85 -0.99
C TYR A 26 3.13 3.60 -0.37
N GLN A 27 3.97 2.78 -1.02
CA GLN A 27 5.31 2.45 -0.51
C GLN A 27 6.27 3.64 -0.56
N LEU A 28 6.20 4.46 -1.62
CA LEU A 28 7.05 5.64 -1.78
C LEU A 28 6.66 6.74 -0.82
N GLY A 29 5.36 6.96 -0.64
CA GLY A 29 4.82 8.18 -0.04
C GLY A 29 4.69 9.30 -1.07
N GLU A 30 3.85 10.28 -0.74
CA GLU A 30 3.51 11.40 -1.62
C GLU A 30 4.76 12.20 -2.05
N GLN A 31 5.62 12.54 -1.10
CA GLN A 31 6.79 13.39 -1.36
C GLN A 31 7.74 12.75 -2.38
N GLN A 32 8.04 11.47 -2.23
CA GLN A 32 8.94 10.73 -3.11
C GLN A 32 8.34 10.53 -4.50
N ALA A 33 7.03 10.27 -4.58
CA ALA A 33 6.33 10.15 -5.86
C ALA A 33 6.33 11.49 -6.62
N LEU A 34 6.07 12.61 -5.93
CA LEU A 34 6.12 13.95 -6.52
C LEU A 34 7.53 14.32 -6.98
N LEU A 35 8.56 14.04 -6.19
CA LEU A 35 9.95 14.28 -6.59
C LEU A 35 10.34 13.47 -7.84
N ALA A 36 9.90 12.21 -7.94
CA ALA A 36 10.16 11.40 -9.12
C ALA A 36 9.48 11.94 -10.38
N GLU A 37 8.26 12.44 -10.24
CA GLU A 37 7.51 13.08 -11.33
C GLU A 37 8.13 14.42 -11.73
N GLU A 38 8.62 15.22 -10.77
CA GLU A 38 9.33 16.49 -11.03
C GLU A 38 10.63 16.28 -11.81
N LEU A 39 11.29 15.13 -11.63
CA LEU A 39 12.49 14.78 -12.37
C LEU A 39 12.22 14.29 -13.79
N LEU A 40 10.99 13.88 -14.11
CA LEU A 40 10.62 13.29 -15.40
C LEU A 40 10.92 14.17 -16.64
N PRO A 41 10.72 15.51 -16.61
CA PRO A 41 11.01 16.40 -17.73
C PRO A 41 12.49 16.42 -18.10
N PHE A 42 13.40 16.24 -17.12
CA PHE A 42 14.84 16.15 -17.37
C PHE A 42 15.23 14.89 -18.17
N TYR A 43 14.33 13.92 -18.29
CA TYR A 43 14.50 12.70 -19.07
C TYR A 43 13.57 12.65 -20.31
N GLY A 44 12.98 13.79 -20.70
CA GLY A 44 12.16 13.91 -21.91
C GLY A 44 10.73 13.38 -21.77
N GLY A 45 10.22 13.19 -20.56
CA GLY A 45 8.82 12.84 -20.31
C GLY A 45 7.98 14.04 -19.83
N GLU A 46 6.66 13.92 -19.90
CA GLU A 46 5.74 14.93 -19.40
C GLU A 46 5.36 14.66 -17.93
N ALA A 47 5.72 15.57 -17.05
CA ALA A 47 5.37 15.51 -15.63
C ALA A 47 3.91 15.91 -15.41
N ASN A 48 3.20 15.15 -14.59
CA ASN A 48 1.88 15.49 -14.13
C ASN A 48 1.76 15.34 -12.60
N LEU A 49 2.29 16.34 -11.89
CA LEU A 49 2.26 16.38 -10.42
C LEU A 49 0.84 16.33 -9.86
N THR A 50 -0.11 17.00 -10.51
CA THR A 50 -1.52 17.01 -10.09
C THR A 50 -2.12 15.62 -10.15
N LYS A 51 -1.85 14.86 -11.22
CA LYS A 51 -2.30 13.47 -11.33
C LYS A 51 -1.69 12.62 -10.22
N VAL A 52 -0.38 12.70 -9.98
CA VAL A 52 0.29 11.92 -8.93
C VAL A 52 -0.27 12.25 -7.54
N HIS A 53 -0.49 13.53 -7.25
CA HIS A 53 -1.13 13.96 -6.02
C HIS A 53 -2.54 13.37 -5.87
N ASN A 54 -3.37 13.49 -6.91
CA ASN A 54 -4.73 12.95 -6.90
C ASN A 54 -4.75 11.43 -6.76
N ASP A 55 -3.87 10.72 -7.45
CA ASP A 55 -3.75 9.26 -7.38
C ASP A 55 -3.33 8.81 -5.97
N TYR A 56 -2.42 9.56 -5.33
CA TYR A 56 -2.02 9.32 -3.94
C TYR A 56 -3.15 9.61 -2.95
N GLN A 57 -3.86 10.72 -3.11
CA GLN A 57 -5.01 11.06 -2.25
C GLN A 57 -6.18 10.09 -2.43
N ALA A 58 -6.30 9.46 -3.61
CA ALA A 58 -7.30 8.44 -3.91
C ALA A 58 -6.92 7.02 -3.40
N LEU A 59 -5.80 6.87 -2.71
CA LEU A 59 -5.47 5.63 -2.00
C LEU A 59 -6.47 5.42 -0.85
N PRO A 60 -6.97 4.19 -0.65
CA PRO A 60 -7.93 3.93 0.44
C PRO A 60 -7.32 4.07 1.84
N ILE A 61 -6.00 3.92 1.96
CA ILE A 61 -5.21 4.09 3.19
C ILE A 61 -3.84 4.70 2.86
N HIS A 62 -3.24 5.41 3.81
CA HIS A 62 -1.91 6.03 3.68
C HIS A 62 -0.91 5.47 4.69
N SER A 63 -1.38 4.68 5.65
CA SER A 63 -0.57 3.97 6.61
C SER A 63 -1.31 2.74 7.15
N LEU A 64 -0.57 1.80 7.74
CA LEU A 64 -1.14 0.64 8.43
C LEU A 64 -2.16 1.03 9.53
N LYS A 65 -2.02 2.22 10.11
CA LYS A 65 -2.91 2.72 11.15
C LYS A 65 -4.28 3.13 10.63
N ASP A 66 -4.41 3.34 9.32
CA ASP A 66 -5.67 3.71 8.69
C ASP A 66 -6.54 2.49 8.39
N LEU A 67 -6.02 1.27 8.59
CA LEU A 67 -6.82 0.05 8.49
C LEU A 67 -7.97 0.06 9.51
N ALA A 68 -9.15 -0.34 9.07
CA ALA A 68 -10.34 -0.45 9.89
C ALA A 68 -10.32 -1.62 10.90
N VAL A 69 -9.28 -2.46 10.85
CA VAL A 69 -9.01 -3.54 11.80
C VAL A 69 -7.65 -3.33 12.43
N ASP A 70 -7.53 -3.69 13.70
CA ASP A 70 -6.26 -3.78 14.39
C ASP A 70 -5.90 -5.25 14.70
N GLY A 71 -4.78 -5.47 15.37
CA GLY A 71 -4.39 -6.81 15.79
C GLY A 71 -5.36 -7.43 16.81
N ASN A 72 -6.08 -6.63 17.60
CA ASN A 72 -7.02 -7.13 18.59
C ASN A 72 -8.28 -7.66 17.93
N ASP A 73 -8.78 -6.96 16.91
CA ASP A 73 -9.91 -7.41 16.11
C ASP A 73 -9.63 -8.77 15.48
N LEU A 74 -8.46 -8.94 14.87
CA LEU A 74 -8.04 -10.23 14.31
C LEU A 74 -7.90 -11.33 15.36
N MET A 75 -7.40 -11.00 16.57
CA MET A 75 -7.30 -11.98 17.66
C MET A 75 -8.67 -12.44 18.16
N ASN A 76 -9.61 -11.51 18.31
CA ASN A 76 -10.95 -11.79 18.81
C ASN A 76 -11.76 -12.61 17.80
N ASP A 77 -11.62 -12.30 16.52
CA ASP A 77 -12.37 -12.94 15.43
C ASP A 77 -11.82 -14.34 15.12
N LEU A 78 -10.49 -14.49 15.10
CA LEU A 78 -9.82 -15.77 14.80
C LEU A 78 -9.57 -16.65 16.04
N ASP A 79 -9.97 -16.19 17.24
CA ASP A 79 -9.73 -16.82 18.55
C ASP A 79 -8.29 -17.37 18.71
N LYS A 80 -7.30 -16.55 18.30
CA LYS A 80 -5.89 -16.93 18.28
C LYS A 80 -5.04 -16.06 19.19
N LYS A 81 -4.03 -16.70 19.79
CA LYS A 81 -3.04 -16.00 20.63
C LYS A 81 -2.20 -15.01 19.81
N PRO A 82 -1.79 -13.88 20.42
CA PRO A 82 -0.91 -12.92 19.77
C PRO A 82 0.40 -13.59 19.33
N GLY A 83 0.82 -13.30 18.11
CA GLY A 83 2.03 -13.87 17.54
C GLY A 83 2.48 -13.16 16.25
N PRO A 84 3.58 -13.62 15.63
CA PRO A 84 4.15 -13.03 14.42
C PRO A 84 3.16 -12.94 13.25
N TRP A 85 2.21 -13.88 13.21
CA TRP A 85 1.17 -13.97 12.18
C TRP A 85 0.28 -12.73 12.10
N LEU A 86 0.10 -11.98 13.20
CA LEU A 86 -0.71 -10.74 13.18
C LEU A 86 -0.08 -9.69 12.27
N LYS A 87 1.24 -9.52 12.35
CA LYS A 87 1.95 -8.56 11.51
C LYS A 87 1.84 -8.95 10.03
N GLU A 88 2.03 -10.24 9.73
CA GLU A 88 1.92 -10.76 8.36
C GLU A 88 0.50 -10.61 7.79
N GLN A 89 -0.52 -10.87 8.61
CA GLN A 89 -1.93 -10.67 8.21
C GLN A 89 -2.24 -9.20 8.01
N LEU A 90 -1.87 -8.32 8.94
CA LEU A 90 -2.09 -6.88 8.81
C LEU A 90 -1.40 -6.32 7.56
N THR A 91 -0.15 -6.71 7.27
CA THR A 91 0.54 -6.31 6.05
C THR A 91 -0.12 -6.88 4.78
N CYS A 92 -0.69 -8.08 4.83
CA CYS A 92 -1.48 -8.61 3.71
C CYS A 92 -2.77 -7.80 3.48
N LEU A 93 -3.50 -7.50 4.55
CA LEU A 93 -4.73 -6.70 4.50
C LEU A 93 -4.43 -5.29 3.98
N GLU A 94 -3.37 -4.67 4.47
CA GLU A 94 -2.84 -3.39 4.00
C GLU A 94 -2.61 -3.42 2.48
N SER A 95 -1.83 -4.37 1.98
CA SER A 95 -1.55 -4.51 0.54
C SER A 95 -2.84 -4.73 -0.27
N ALA A 96 -3.77 -5.55 0.23
CA ALA A 96 -5.03 -5.83 -0.44
C ALA A 96 -5.95 -4.60 -0.52
N VAL A 97 -6.01 -3.80 0.54
CA VAL A 97 -6.74 -2.53 0.58
C VAL A 97 -6.13 -1.53 -0.39
N VAL A 98 -4.80 -1.36 -0.35
CA VAL A 98 -4.07 -0.47 -1.26
C VAL A 98 -4.29 -0.88 -2.72
N CYS A 99 -4.29 -2.18 -3.01
CA CYS A 99 -4.59 -2.72 -4.33
C CYS A 99 -6.08 -2.72 -4.70
N ARG A 100 -6.95 -2.17 -3.84
CA ARG A 100 -8.42 -2.15 -4.00
C ARG A 100 -9.05 -3.54 -4.20
N GLN A 101 -8.42 -4.58 -3.67
CA GLN A 101 -8.94 -5.95 -3.69
C GLN A 101 -10.04 -6.14 -2.63
N VAL A 102 -9.93 -5.41 -1.52
CA VAL A 102 -10.89 -5.40 -0.42
C VAL A 102 -11.14 -3.96 0.02
N ALA A 103 -12.36 -3.65 0.47
CA ALA A 103 -12.65 -2.35 1.03
C ALA A 103 -12.01 -2.22 2.43
N ASN A 104 -11.63 -1.01 2.82
CA ASN A 104 -11.16 -0.72 4.17
C ASN A 104 -12.34 -0.67 5.16
N LYS A 105 -13.02 -1.80 5.33
CA LYS A 105 -14.14 -1.97 6.25
C LYS A 105 -13.85 -3.16 7.15
N LYS A 106 -14.18 -3.01 8.43
CA LYS A 106 -13.92 -4.02 9.45
C LYS A 106 -14.40 -5.42 9.03
N GLU A 107 -15.66 -5.52 8.61
CA GLU A 107 -16.29 -6.78 8.18
C GLU A 107 -15.59 -7.42 6.98
N ASP A 108 -15.30 -6.64 5.93
CA ASP A 108 -14.63 -7.14 4.72
C ASP A 108 -13.21 -7.64 5.00
N LEU A 109 -12.49 -6.93 5.88
CA LEU A 109 -11.12 -7.28 6.26
C LEU A 109 -11.06 -8.53 7.14
N LEU A 110 -11.98 -8.67 8.09
CA LEU A 110 -12.10 -9.87 8.93
C LEU A 110 -12.43 -11.09 8.07
N TYR A 111 -13.43 -10.98 7.21
CA TYR A 111 -13.80 -12.05 6.27
C TYR A 111 -12.61 -12.49 5.38
N MET A 112 -11.82 -11.53 4.89
CA MET A 112 -10.65 -11.87 4.07
C MET A 112 -9.54 -12.55 4.89
N ALA A 113 -9.33 -12.14 6.14
CA ALA A 113 -8.37 -12.75 7.05
C ALA A 113 -8.74 -14.20 7.38
N GLU A 114 -10.02 -14.48 7.65
CA GLU A 114 -10.56 -15.83 7.86
C GLU A 114 -10.33 -16.72 6.62
N LYS A 115 -10.73 -16.22 5.43
CA LYS A 115 -10.59 -16.97 4.17
C LYS A 115 -9.14 -17.34 3.86
N LYS A 116 -8.19 -16.45 4.15
CA LYS A 116 -6.76 -16.72 3.94
C LYS A 116 -6.22 -17.82 4.85
N GLN A 117 -6.72 -17.92 6.09
CA GLN A 117 -6.32 -18.99 7.02
C GLN A 117 -6.76 -20.36 6.50
N MET A 118 -7.99 -20.46 5.98
CA MET A 118 -8.51 -21.70 5.40
C MET A 118 -7.65 -22.18 4.22
N ASN A 119 -7.17 -21.28 3.38
CA ASN A 119 -6.30 -21.60 2.25
C ASN A 119 -4.85 -21.95 2.64
N SER A 120 -4.40 -21.62 3.86
CA SER A 120 -3.06 -21.97 4.36
C SER A 120 -3.02 -23.32 5.10
N ALA A 121 -4.18 -23.93 5.33
CA ALA A 121 -4.34 -25.22 5.99
C ALA A 121 -4.59 -26.39 5.00
N GLN A 122 -4.47 -26.13 3.69
CA GLN A 122 -4.57 -27.10 2.59
C GLN A 122 -3.25 -27.17 1.82
#